data_AF-A0A4R3T0Y8-F1
#
_entry.id   AF-A0A4R3T0Y8-F1
#
_cell.length_a   1.000
_cell.length_b   1.000
_cell.length_c   1.000
_cell.angle_alpha   90.00
_cell.angle_beta   90.00
_cell.angle_gamma   90.00
#
_symmetry.space_group_name_H-M   'P 1'
#
loop_
_entity.id
_entity.type
_entity.pdbx_description
1 polymer ?
#
loop_
_entity_poly.entity_id
_entity_poly.type
_entity_poly.pdbx_seq_one_letter_code
_entity_poly.pdbx_strand_id
1 'polypeptide(L)'
;MFEHELIMLAAAPLLVLAEPLAVMLWGVPAEARPVIGGWSHFSVVRRSWLFLTKPVTATLLQAASLWLWHAPALFDLALASEGWHAAQHLSFLVSALLFWTAMTSRRTAEPVAALCLVATSIVSGALGALMAFATSPWYEGYARLGLAPFGLTPAEDQELAGLLMWVPGGLVHAAAALLVMRRLLRPVHG
;
A
#
# COMPACT_ATOMS: atom_id res chain seq x y z
N MET A 1 -4.22 7.49 10.95
CA MET A 1 -4.01 7.52 9.48
C MET A 1 -2.57 7.61 9.04
N PHE A 2 -1.75 8.46 9.68
CA PHE A 2 -0.35 8.66 9.28
C PHE A 2 0.49 7.37 9.22
N GLU A 3 0.35 6.47 10.20
CA GLU A 3 1.15 5.24 10.28
C GLU A 3 0.94 4.30 9.08
N HIS A 4 -0.32 4.09 8.68
CA HIS A 4 -0.64 3.21 7.56
C HIS A 4 -0.16 3.80 6.23
N GLU A 5 -0.28 5.11 6.03
CA GLU A 5 0.25 5.79 4.84
C GLU A 5 1.77 5.65 4.74
N LEU A 6 2.51 5.80 5.85
CA LEU A 6 3.95 5.55 5.87
C LEU A 6 4.30 4.11 5.51
N ILE A 7 3.54 3.13 6.01
CA ILE A 7 3.74 1.72 5.66
C ILE A 7 3.58 1.51 4.15
N MET A 8 2.49 2.02 3.59
CA MET A 8 2.12 1.77 2.19
C MET A 8 2.98 2.55 1.18
N LEU A 9 3.33 3.80 1.49
CA LEU A 9 3.93 4.73 0.54
C LEU A 9 5.43 4.96 0.74
N ALA A 10 5.97 4.65 1.92
CA ALA A 10 7.40 4.79 2.20
C ALA A 10 8.04 3.43 2.47
N ALA A 11 7.57 2.69 3.48
CA ALA A 11 8.21 1.44 3.89
C ALA A 11 8.14 0.37 2.79
N ALA A 12 6.96 0.08 2.25
CA ALA A 12 6.79 -0.93 1.21
C ALA A 12 7.62 -0.69 -0.06
N PRO A 13 7.63 0.49 -0.70
CA PRO A 13 8.46 0.71 -1.88
C PRO A 13 9.95 0.64 -1.56
N LEU A 14 10.38 1.17 -0.40
CA LEU A 14 11.79 1.06 0.01
C LEU A 14 12.21 -0.39 0.23
N LEU A 15 11.36 -1.20 0.86
CA LEU A 15 11.59 -2.64 1.05
C LEU A 15 11.64 -3.39 -0.28
N VAL A 16 10.76 -3.06 -1.23
CA VAL A 16 10.80 -3.68 -2.56
C VAL A 16 12.08 -3.30 -3.30
N LEU A 17 12.48 -2.03 -3.25
CA LEU A 17 13.68 -1.53 -3.93
C LEU A 17 14.99 -1.99 -3.29
N ALA A 18 15.00 -2.23 -1.97
CA ALA A 18 16.18 -2.71 -1.25
C ALA A 18 16.52 -4.19 -1.54
N GLU A 19 15.61 -4.94 -2.16
CA GLU A 19 15.71 -6.40 -2.36
C GLU A 19 16.26 -7.16 -1.14
N PRO A 20 15.72 -6.94 0.08
CA PRO A 20 16.32 -7.41 1.33
C PRO A 20 16.44 -8.93 1.35
N LEU A 21 15.51 -9.66 0.73
CA LEU A 21 15.58 -11.11 0.63
C LEU A 21 16.78 -11.59 -0.21
N ALA A 22 17.12 -10.89 -1.30
CA ALA A 22 18.31 -11.20 -2.09
C ALA A 22 19.58 -11.00 -1.26
N VAL A 23 19.63 -9.91 -0.47
CA VAL A 23 20.74 -9.60 0.44
C VAL A 23 20.84 -10.59 1.59
N MET A 24 19.72 -10.99 2.20
CA MET A 24 19.71 -11.97 3.29
C MET A 24 20.14 -13.36 2.81
N LEU A 25 19.78 -13.75 1.58
CA LEU A 25 20.22 -15.01 0.97
C LEU A 25 21.73 -15.08 0.71
N TRP A 26 22.41 -13.93 0.60
CA TRP A 26 23.88 -13.91 0.53
C TRP A 26 24.52 -14.36 1.85
N GLY A 27 23.87 -14.11 2.99
CA GLY A 27 24.31 -14.55 4.32
C GLY A 27 24.05 -16.03 4.61
N VAL A 28 23.27 -16.72 3.77
CA VAL A 28 22.96 -18.15 3.93
C VAL A 28 24.06 -19.01 3.29
N PRO A 29 24.58 -20.04 3.99
CA PRO A 29 25.54 -21.01 3.44
C PRO A 29 25.03 -21.61 2.14
N ALA A 30 25.92 -21.84 1.17
CA ALA A 30 25.56 -22.30 -0.17
C ALA A 30 24.72 -23.59 -0.17
N GLU A 31 24.94 -24.45 0.83
CA GLU A 31 24.24 -25.73 1.03
C GLU A 31 22.77 -25.58 1.45
N ALA A 32 22.41 -24.49 2.15
CA ALA A 32 21.05 -24.24 2.63
C ALA A 32 20.19 -23.42 1.64
N ARG A 33 20.83 -22.77 0.65
CA ARG A 33 20.15 -22.01 -0.42
C ARG A 33 19.10 -22.81 -1.21
N PRO A 34 19.36 -24.06 -1.67
CA PRO A 34 18.36 -24.85 -2.40
C PRO A 34 17.19 -25.33 -1.52
N VAL A 35 17.38 -25.49 -0.20
CA VAL A 35 16.29 -25.88 0.72
C VAL A 35 15.29 -24.73 0.92
N ILE A 36 15.80 -23.51 1.07
CA ILE A 36 14.98 -22.29 1.13
C ILE A 36 14.34 -22.00 -0.25
N GLY A 37 15.10 -22.22 -1.33
CA GLY A 37 14.58 -22.15 -2.70
C GLY A 37 13.49 -23.19 -3.00
N GLY A 38 13.52 -24.35 -2.35
CA GLY A 38 12.58 -25.47 -2.46
C GLY A 38 11.11 -25.05 -2.33
N TRP A 39 10.81 -24.10 -1.44
CA TRP A 39 9.45 -23.59 -1.23
C TRP A 39 8.91 -22.83 -2.45
N SER A 40 9.79 -22.19 -3.22
CA SER A 40 9.43 -21.50 -4.47
C SER A 40 9.20 -22.44 -5.65
N HIS A 41 9.60 -23.72 -5.53
CA HIS A 41 9.39 -24.75 -6.56
C HIS A 41 7.99 -25.37 -6.52
N PHE A 42 7.21 -25.20 -5.44
CA PHE A 42 5.81 -25.61 -5.44
C PHE A 42 5.02 -24.78 -6.46
N SER A 43 4.47 -25.48 -7.47
CA SER A 43 3.77 -24.85 -8.60
C SER A 43 2.62 -23.94 -8.16
N VAL A 44 1.94 -24.28 -7.05
CA VAL A 44 0.87 -23.49 -6.45
C VAL A 44 1.39 -22.18 -5.88
N VAL A 45 2.44 -22.22 -5.04
CA VAL A 45 3.03 -21.02 -4.43
C VAL A 45 3.51 -20.05 -5.51
N ARG A 46 4.22 -20.57 -6.52
CA ARG A 46 4.67 -19.77 -7.65
C ARG A 46 3.51 -19.17 -8.44
N ARG A 47 2.45 -19.94 -8.71
CA ARG A 47 1.28 -19.48 -9.46
C ARG A 47 0.52 -18.39 -8.70
N SER A 48 0.31 -18.59 -7.40
CA SER A 48 -0.33 -17.61 -6.53
C SER A 48 0.47 -16.31 -6.47
N TRP A 49 1.79 -16.40 -6.25
CA TRP A 49 2.67 -15.23 -6.27
C TRP A 49 2.57 -14.46 -7.60
N LEU A 50 2.74 -15.16 -8.74
CA LEU A 50 2.65 -14.56 -10.07
C LEU A 50 1.29 -13.92 -10.35
N PHE A 51 0.20 -14.45 -9.78
CA PHE A 51 -1.13 -13.88 -9.89
C PHE A 51 -1.29 -12.64 -9.02
N LEU A 52 -0.88 -12.72 -7.75
CA LEU A 52 -1.00 -11.62 -6.79
C LEU A 52 -0.11 -10.43 -7.16
N THR A 53 1.04 -10.66 -7.79
CA THR A 53 1.92 -9.59 -8.29
C THR A 53 1.60 -9.14 -9.72
N LYS A 54 0.42 -9.49 -10.26
CA LYS A 54 -0.05 -8.86 -11.50
C LYS A 54 -0.45 -7.42 -11.20
N PRO A 55 -0.15 -6.44 -12.07
CA PRO A 55 -0.37 -5.03 -11.79
C PRO A 55 -1.83 -4.72 -11.42
N VAL A 56 -2.79 -5.22 -12.18
CA VAL A 56 -4.23 -5.01 -11.91
C VAL A 56 -4.66 -5.71 -10.62
N THR A 57 -4.26 -6.96 -10.41
CA THR A 57 -4.61 -7.72 -9.20
C THR A 57 -4.07 -7.03 -7.95
N ALA A 58 -2.80 -6.64 -7.96
CA ALA A 58 -2.17 -5.96 -6.83
C ALA A 58 -2.81 -4.59 -6.54
N THR A 59 -3.18 -3.85 -7.60
CA THR A 59 -3.92 -2.58 -7.49
C THR A 59 -5.29 -2.79 -6.82
N LEU A 60 -6.03 -3.82 -7.24
CA LEU A 60 -7.33 -4.14 -6.67
C LEU A 60 -7.21 -4.57 -5.20
N LEU A 61 -6.19 -5.37 -4.85
CA LEU A 61 -5.94 -5.78 -3.47
C LEU A 61 -5.59 -4.58 -2.58
N GLN A 62 -4.73 -3.67 -3.07
CA GLN A 62 -4.38 -2.44 -2.37
C GLN A 62 -5.61 -1.55 -2.13
N ALA A 63 -6.40 -1.32 -3.18
CA ALA A 63 -7.64 -0.54 -3.10
C ALA A 63 -8.66 -1.18 -2.15
N ALA A 64 -8.87 -2.49 -2.25
CA ALA A 64 -9.79 -3.22 -1.39
C ALA A 64 -9.35 -3.15 0.08
N SER A 65 -8.06 -3.37 0.37
CA SER A 65 -7.52 -3.24 1.73
C SER A 65 -7.77 -1.83 2.27
N LEU A 66 -7.48 -0.79 1.47
CA LEU A 66 -7.69 0.60 1.86
C LEU A 66 -9.15 0.87 2.24
N TRP A 67 -10.08 0.56 1.35
CA TRP A 67 -11.50 0.85 1.57
C TRP A 67 -12.12 0.01 2.68
N LEU A 68 -11.73 -1.27 2.78
CA LEU A 68 -12.27 -2.18 3.77
C LEU A 68 -11.96 -1.70 5.20
N TRP A 69 -10.71 -1.32 5.46
CA TRP A 69 -10.31 -0.84 6.80
C TRP A 69 -10.75 0.58 7.13
N HIS A 70 -11.18 1.36 6.14
CA HIS A 70 -11.79 2.67 6.37
C HIS A 70 -13.31 2.61 6.50
N ALA A 71 -13.92 1.42 6.35
CA ALA A 71 -15.33 1.24 6.69
C ALA A 71 -15.53 1.43 8.21
N PRO A 72 -16.54 2.21 8.66
CA PRO A 72 -16.69 2.58 10.06
C PRO A 72 -16.62 1.41 11.06
N ALA A 73 -17.34 0.32 10.76
CA ALA A 73 -17.40 -0.84 11.64
C ALA A 73 -16.04 -1.56 11.81
N LEU A 74 -15.24 -1.64 10.74
CA LEU A 74 -13.93 -2.30 10.78
C LEU A 74 -12.87 -1.38 11.38
N PHE A 75 -12.97 -0.09 11.12
CA PHE A 75 -12.11 0.90 11.74
C PHE A 75 -12.29 0.92 13.26
N ASP A 76 -13.53 0.98 13.74
CA ASP A 76 -13.82 0.95 15.18
C ASP A 76 -13.37 -0.38 15.81
N LEU A 77 -13.48 -1.49 15.09
CA LEU A 77 -12.98 -2.80 15.53
C LEU A 77 -11.44 -2.82 15.66
N ALA A 78 -10.73 -2.26 14.68
CA ALA A 78 -9.28 -2.15 14.72
C ALA A 78 -8.82 -1.21 15.85
N LEU A 79 -9.57 -0.14 16.10
CA LEU A 79 -9.31 0.78 17.20
C LEU A 79 -9.52 0.13 18.58
N ALA A 80 -10.51 -0.74 18.72
CA ALA A 80 -10.87 -1.37 19.98
C ALA A 80 -9.96 -2.56 20.37
N SER A 81 -9.19 -3.13 19.43
CA SER A 81 -8.45 -4.37 19.64
C SER A 81 -7.09 -4.36 18.93
N GLU A 82 -6.01 -4.47 19.71
CA GLU A 82 -4.63 -4.55 19.19
C GLU A 82 -4.44 -5.65 18.13
N GLY A 83 -5.11 -6.81 18.29
CA GLY A 83 -5.02 -7.89 17.30
C GLY A 83 -5.60 -7.51 15.93
N TRP A 84 -6.69 -6.73 15.92
CA TRP A 84 -7.33 -6.25 14.69
C TRP A 84 -6.55 -5.07 14.11
N HIS A 85 -6.00 -4.21 14.96
CA HIS A 85 -5.04 -3.18 14.56
C HIS A 85 -3.81 -3.77 13.85
N ALA A 86 -3.23 -4.82 14.41
CA ALA A 86 -2.11 -5.53 13.80
C ALA A 86 -2.50 -6.21 12.48
N ALA A 87 -3.69 -6.80 12.40
CA ALA A 87 -4.22 -7.38 11.16
C ALA A 87 -4.40 -6.32 10.06
N GLN A 88 -4.88 -5.13 10.43
CA GLN A 88 -4.98 -3.98 9.54
C GLN A 88 -3.60 -3.56 9.01
N HIS A 89 -2.63 -3.30 9.89
CA HIS A 89 -1.26 -2.96 9.49
C HIS A 89 -0.65 -4.04 8.58
N LEU A 90 -0.83 -5.32 8.92
CA LEU A 90 -0.30 -6.42 8.13
C LEU A 90 -0.93 -6.48 6.74
N SER A 91 -2.25 -6.29 6.63
CA SER A 91 -2.91 -6.27 5.33
C SER A 91 -2.41 -5.14 4.44
N PHE A 92 -2.24 -3.92 4.98
CA PHE A 92 -1.68 -2.79 4.25
C PHE A 92 -0.24 -3.01 3.81
N LEU A 93 0.59 -3.58 4.69
CA LEU A 93 1.97 -3.93 4.35
C LEU A 93 2.00 -4.97 3.23
N VAL A 94 1.24 -6.06 3.35
CA VAL A 94 1.21 -7.15 2.36
C VAL A 94 0.68 -6.65 1.02
N SER A 95 -0.44 -5.93 1.00
CA SER A 95 -1.00 -5.40 -0.24
C SER A 95 -0.05 -4.40 -0.89
N ALA A 96 0.64 -3.55 -0.11
CA ALA A 96 1.57 -2.56 -0.64
C ALA A 96 2.83 -3.22 -1.19
N LEU A 97 3.36 -4.26 -0.53
CA LEU A 97 4.47 -5.06 -1.05
C LEU A 97 4.11 -5.70 -2.38
N LEU A 98 2.92 -6.30 -2.51
CA LEU A 98 2.44 -6.86 -3.77
C LEU A 98 2.32 -5.78 -4.86
N PHE A 99 1.75 -4.62 -4.51
CA PHE A 99 1.56 -3.49 -5.41
C PHE A 99 2.90 -2.96 -5.94
N TRP A 100 3.83 -2.60 -5.06
CA TRP A 100 5.12 -2.05 -5.46
C TRP A 100 5.98 -3.08 -6.20
N THR A 101 5.90 -4.37 -5.82
CA THR A 101 6.53 -5.46 -6.58
C THR A 101 5.98 -5.52 -8.00
N ALA A 102 4.66 -5.40 -8.18
CA ALA A 102 4.04 -5.42 -9.50
C ALA A 102 4.41 -4.19 -10.34
N MET A 103 4.48 -2.99 -9.74
CA MET A 103 4.79 -1.73 -10.44
C MET A 103 6.26 -1.63 -10.84
N THR A 104 7.18 -2.21 -10.05
CA THR A 104 8.63 -2.16 -10.31
C THR A 104 9.15 -3.34 -11.12
N SER A 105 8.34 -4.41 -11.26
CA SER A 105 8.68 -5.60 -12.02
C SER A 105 8.95 -5.32 -13.50
N ARG A 106 10.05 -5.86 -14.02
CA ARG A 106 10.39 -5.83 -15.45
C ARG A 106 9.38 -6.57 -16.34
N ARG A 107 8.50 -7.39 -15.74
CA ARG A 107 7.44 -8.12 -16.47
C ARG A 107 6.20 -7.26 -16.72
N THR A 108 6.08 -6.13 -16.02
CA THR A 108 4.95 -5.22 -16.17
C THR A 108 5.29 -4.20 -17.24
N ALA A 109 4.43 -4.09 -18.25
CA ALA A 109 4.57 -3.04 -19.26
C ALA A 109 4.42 -1.67 -18.58
N GLU A 110 5.34 -0.76 -18.87
CA GLU A 110 5.40 0.57 -18.27
C GLU A 110 4.08 1.37 -18.36
N PRO A 111 3.33 1.36 -19.48
CA PRO A 111 2.03 2.04 -19.54
C PRO A 111 1.01 1.44 -18.58
N VAL A 112 1.03 0.12 -18.37
CA VAL A 112 0.13 -0.57 -17.45
C VAL A 112 0.46 -0.20 -16.00
N ALA A 113 1.74 -0.15 -15.65
CA ALA A 113 2.17 0.31 -14.32
C ALA A 113 1.76 1.77 -14.07
N ALA A 114 1.97 2.67 -15.05
CA ALA A 114 1.56 4.07 -14.94
C ALA A 114 0.03 4.21 -14.75
N LEU A 115 -0.78 3.47 -15.52
CA LEU A 115 -2.24 3.47 -15.36
C LEU A 115 -2.67 2.94 -13.98
N CYS A 116 -2.04 1.90 -13.47
CA CYS A 116 -2.33 1.35 -12.15
C CYS A 116 -1.98 2.33 -11.02
N LEU A 117 -0.85 3.04 -11.12
CA LEU A 117 -0.46 4.09 -10.19
C LEU A 117 -1.47 5.26 -10.19
N VAL A 118 -1.90 5.71 -11.37
CA VAL A 118 -2.93 6.75 -11.50
C VAL A 118 -4.27 6.28 -10.93
N ALA A 119 -4.70 5.06 -11.26
CA ALA A 119 -5.94 4.49 -10.73
C ALA A 119 -5.90 4.39 -9.20
N THR A 120 -4.77 3.96 -8.63
CA THR A 120 -4.58 3.89 -7.16
C THR A 120 -4.65 5.28 -6.53
N SER A 121 -4.01 6.28 -7.16
CA SER A 121 -4.09 7.69 -6.74
C SER A 121 -5.52 8.21 -6.71
N ILE A 122 -6.31 7.91 -7.74
CA ILE A 122 -7.73 8.32 -7.81
C ILE A 122 -8.54 7.62 -6.73
N VAL A 123 -8.40 6.30 -6.57
CA VAL A 123 -9.21 5.50 -5.63
C VAL A 123 -8.89 5.84 -4.17
N SER A 124 -7.61 6.04 -3.84
CA SER A 124 -7.19 6.49 -2.51
C SER A 124 -7.54 7.96 -2.26
N GLY A 125 -7.31 8.82 -3.25
CA GLY A 125 -7.65 10.25 -3.19
C GLY A 125 -9.15 10.49 -3.05
N ALA A 126 -10.01 9.67 -3.68
CA ALA A 126 -11.45 9.76 -3.50
C ALA A 126 -11.85 9.48 -2.05
N LEU A 127 -11.28 8.44 -1.43
CA LEU A 127 -11.52 8.15 -0.02
C LEU A 127 -11.02 9.28 0.89
N GLY A 128 -9.79 9.76 0.65
CA GLY A 128 -9.22 10.88 1.40
C GLY A 128 -10.03 12.16 1.27
N ALA A 129 -10.52 12.49 0.07
CA ALA A 129 -11.38 13.63 -0.17
C ALA A 129 -12.73 13.49 0.56
N LEU A 130 -13.36 12.31 0.52
CA LEU A 130 -14.61 12.09 1.24
C LEU A 130 -14.44 12.30 2.76
N MET A 131 -13.32 11.85 3.32
CA MET A 131 -12.99 12.10 4.73
C MET A 131 -12.67 13.58 5.01
N ALA A 132 -11.92 14.23 4.12
CA ALA A 132 -11.50 15.64 4.24
C ALA A 132 -12.67 16.63 4.19
N PHE A 133 -13.77 16.27 3.52
CA PHE A 133 -14.96 17.11 3.39
C PHE A 133 -16.14 16.62 4.25
N ALA A 134 -15.91 15.65 5.14
CA ALA A 134 -16.95 15.12 6.01
C ALA A 134 -17.23 16.09 7.17
N THR A 135 -18.47 16.55 7.28
CA THR A 135 -18.90 17.47 8.36
C THR A 135 -19.17 16.77 9.70
N SER A 136 -19.06 15.44 9.75
CA SER A 136 -19.27 14.64 10.95
C SER A 136 -18.25 13.50 11.01
N PRO A 137 -17.81 13.10 12.21
CA PRO A 137 -16.88 11.99 12.35
C PRO A 137 -17.58 10.70 11.92
N TRP A 138 -16.93 9.94 11.05
CA TRP A 138 -17.44 8.66 10.55
C TRP A 138 -17.25 7.53 11.56
N TYR A 139 -16.31 7.70 12.49
CA TYR A 139 -15.88 6.67 13.44
C TYR A 139 -16.45 6.97 14.82
N GLU A 140 -17.59 6.34 15.15
CA GLU A 140 -18.27 6.57 16.42
C GLU A 140 -17.43 6.15 17.62
N GLY A 141 -16.72 5.01 17.51
CA GLY A 141 -15.82 4.52 18.56
C GLY A 141 -14.74 5.54 18.87
N TYR A 142 -14.12 6.10 17.83
CA TYR A 142 -13.13 7.16 17.96
C TYR A 142 -13.70 8.45 18.56
N ALA A 143 -14.86 8.90 18.07
CA ALA A 143 -15.51 10.11 18.57
C ALA A 143 -15.89 10.01 20.05
N ARG A 144 -16.29 8.82 20.54
CA ARG A 144 -16.62 8.57 21.95
C ARG A 144 -15.41 8.58 22.88
N LEU A 145 -14.22 8.24 22.38
CA LEU A 145 -13.01 8.31 23.19
C LEU A 145 -12.67 9.75 23.60
N GLY A 146 -13.26 10.75 22.93
CA GLY A 146 -13.04 12.17 23.23
C GLY A 146 -11.57 12.57 23.09
N LEU A 147 -10.80 11.79 22.33
CA LEU A 147 -9.40 12.08 22.08
C LEU A 147 -9.36 13.36 21.26
N ALA A 148 -8.69 14.37 21.82
CA ALA A 148 -8.32 15.58 21.11
C ALA A 148 -6.79 15.63 20.97
N PRO A 149 -6.17 14.75 20.17
CA PRO A 149 -4.77 14.90 19.85
C PRO A 149 -4.56 16.31 19.29
N PHE A 150 -3.65 17.08 19.90
CA PHE A 150 -3.37 18.45 19.48
C PHE A 150 -4.54 19.45 19.60
N GLY A 151 -5.57 19.14 20.39
CA GLY A 151 -6.73 20.01 20.61
C GLY A 151 -7.77 19.98 19.48
N LEU A 152 -7.66 19.03 18.54
CA LEU A 152 -8.60 18.85 17.44
C LEU A 152 -9.85 18.09 17.90
N THR A 153 -11.00 18.47 17.38
CA THR A 153 -12.21 17.64 17.47
C THR A 153 -12.05 16.37 16.62
N PRO A 154 -12.82 15.29 16.90
CA PRO A 154 -12.76 14.07 16.09
C PRO A 154 -13.07 14.29 14.60
N ALA A 155 -13.88 15.29 14.28
CA ALA A 155 -14.16 15.68 12.89
C ALA A 155 -12.93 16.35 12.24
N GLU A 156 -12.33 17.34 12.91
CA GLU A 156 -11.12 18.03 12.40
C GLU A 156 -9.94 17.07 12.23
N ASP A 157 -9.75 16.12 13.16
CA ASP A 157 -8.71 15.10 13.03
C ASP A 157 -8.97 14.16 11.84
N GLN A 158 -10.23 13.80 11.59
CA GLN A 158 -10.62 13.04 10.39
C GLN A 158 -10.39 13.84 9.11
N GLU A 159 -10.71 15.13 9.10
CA GLU A 159 -10.49 15.99 7.95
C GLU A 159 -9.00 16.07 7.60
N LEU A 160 -8.16 16.31 8.61
CA LEU A 160 -6.70 16.32 8.48
C LEU A 160 -6.16 14.97 7.99
N ALA A 161 -6.68 13.88 8.54
CA ALA A 161 -6.36 12.53 8.08
C ALA A 161 -6.70 12.34 6.60
N GLY A 162 -7.87 12.78 6.14
CA GLY A 162 -8.29 12.73 4.74
C GLY A 162 -7.36 13.54 3.82
N LEU A 163 -6.95 14.74 4.24
CA LEU A 163 -6.00 15.58 3.51
C LEU A 163 -4.62 14.91 3.41
N LEU A 164 -4.15 14.27 4.47
CA LEU A 164 -2.88 13.54 4.49
C LEU A 164 -2.89 12.32 3.57
N MET A 165 -4.00 11.60 3.48
CA MET A 165 -4.16 10.49 2.54
C MET A 165 -4.22 10.98 1.09
N TRP A 166 -4.94 12.07 0.85
CA TRP A 166 -5.16 12.55 -0.51
C TRP A 166 -3.93 13.23 -1.11
N VAL A 167 -3.37 14.24 -0.44
CA VAL A 167 -2.35 15.10 -1.05
C VAL A 167 -0.98 14.41 -1.07
N PRO A 168 -0.34 14.07 0.08
CA PRO A 168 0.87 13.27 0.10
C PRO A 168 0.75 11.95 -0.66
N GLY A 169 -0.34 11.21 -0.46
CA GLY A 169 -0.55 9.92 -1.13
C GLY A 169 -0.66 10.05 -2.64
N GLY A 170 -1.44 11.04 -3.12
CA GLY A 170 -1.55 11.35 -4.53
C GLY A 170 -0.21 11.74 -5.15
N LEU A 171 0.60 12.53 -4.44
CA LEU A 171 1.92 12.96 -4.91
C LEU A 171 2.89 11.80 -5.08
N VAL A 172 2.93 10.83 -4.14
CA VAL A 172 3.80 9.65 -4.25
C VAL A 172 3.44 8.82 -5.48
N HIS A 173 2.15 8.53 -5.67
CA HIS A 173 1.69 7.77 -6.84
C HIS A 173 1.94 8.52 -8.15
N ALA A 174 1.70 9.84 -8.19
CA ALA A 174 1.95 10.67 -9.36
C ALA A 174 3.45 10.71 -9.71
N ALA A 175 4.32 10.92 -8.73
CA ALA A 175 5.77 10.91 -8.92
C ALA A 175 6.23 9.54 -9.46
N ALA A 176 5.75 8.44 -8.89
CA ALA A 176 6.05 7.10 -9.39
C ALA A 176 5.57 6.89 -10.84
N ALA A 177 4.36 7.34 -11.18
CA ALA A 177 3.82 7.23 -12.54
C ALA A 177 4.67 8.01 -13.54
N LEU A 178 5.08 9.24 -13.20
CA LEU A 178 5.98 10.07 -14.01
C LEU A 178 7.35 9.41 -14.21
N LEU A 179 7.91 8.79 -13.16
CA LEU A 179 9.18 8.07 -13.27
C LEU A 179 9.09 6.85 -14.20
N VAL A 180 7.98 6.11 -14.16
CA VAL A 180 7.71 5.00 -15.08
C VAL A 180 7.53 5.52 -16.50
N MET A 181 6.74 6.58 -16.72
CA MET A 181 6.55 7.19 -18.03
C MET A 181 7.84 7.77 -18.61
N ARG A 182 8.74 8.30 -17.78
CA ARG A 182 10.04 8.78 -18.24
C ARG A 182 10.86 7.67 -18.91
N ARG A 183 10.70 6.41 -18.49
CA ARG A 183 11.40 5.26 -19.11
C ARG A 183 10.88 4.99 -20.53
N LEU A 184 9.57 5.15 -20.76
CA LEU A 184 8.96 5.05 -22.10
C LEU A 184 9.53 6.07 -23.09
N LEU A 185 9.89 7.26 -22.61
CA LEU A 185 10.37 8.37 -23.44
C LEU A 185 11.89 8.34 -23.67
N ARG A 186 12.62 7.41 -23.04
CA ARG A 186 14.06 7.27 -23.31
C ARG A 186 14.24 6.65 -24.70
N PRO A 187 14.97 7.31 -25.63
CA PRO A 187 15.23 6.72 -26.93
C PRO A 187 15.98 5.40 -26.73
N VAL A 188 15.50 4.34 -27.37
CA VAL A 188 16.24 3.07 -27.47
C VAL A 188 17.50 3.39 -28.27
N HIS A 189 18.63 3.55 -27.58
CA HIS A 189 19.93 3.61 -28.24
C HIS A 189 20.25 2.16 -28.63
N GLY A 190 19.95 1.82 -29.88
CA GLY A 190 20.34 0.56 -30.51
C GLY A 190 21.80 0.56 -30.94
#